data_AF-A0A835ISQ4-F1
#
_entry.id   AF-A0A835ISQ4-F1
#
_cell.length_a   1.000
_cell.length_b   1.000
_cell.length_c   1.000
_cell.angle_alpha   90.00
_cell.angle_beta   90.00
_cell.angle_gamma   90.00
#
_symmetry.space_group_name_H-M   'P 1'
#
loop_
_entity.id
_entity.type
_entity.pdbx_description
1 polymer ?
#
loop_
_entity_poly.entity_id
_entity_poly.type
_entity_poly.pdbx_seq_one_letter_code
_entity_poly.pdbx_strand_id
1 'polypeptide(L)'
;MAAISYSNKYSLFSILIFITVVSSPVLAQLSVGFYGRTCPSVYDTVRAATRSVINREPRMGASLIRLFFHDCFVNGCDGGVLLDDTASTPGEKGRTGNINLLRGFEVIDNIKVQVDRACGRVVVSCADIVAIAARDSVVESGAHTLGQARCALFRDRIYNETNIDPSYRRSLQANCPRVSPNGDNNLAPLDEKSPNRFGNSYFQSLMNRRGLLHSDQVLFNGATTDSIVREYSNDPRAFLSDFSNSMLKMGNKLKF
;
A
#
# COMPACT_ATOMS: atom_id res chain seq x y z
N MET A 1 60.28 -63.07 -1.60
CA MET A 1 60.79 -61.84 -2.27
C MET A 1 59.68 -61.23 -3.11
N ALA A 2 59.87 -60.06 -3.71
CA ALA A 2 58.78 -59.17 -4.13
C ALA A 2 57.86 -59.73 -5.24
N ALA A 3 56.58 -59.33 -5.19
CA ALA A 3 55.65 -59.44 -6.31
C ALA A 3 55.80 -58.22 -7.23
N ILE A 4 55.61 -58.41 -8.55
CA ILE A 4 55.63 -57.34 -9.54
C ILE A 4 54.18 -56.95 -9.88
N SER A 5 53.81 -55.71 -9.59
CA SER A 5 52.49 -55.16 -9.93
C SER A 5 52.57 -54.30 -11.20
N TYR A 6 51.91 -54.74 -12.27
CA TYR A 6 51.72 -53.94 -13.48
C TYR A 6 50.41 -53.17 -13.40
N SER A 7 50.49 -51.85 -13.18
CA SER A 7 49.30 -50.98 -13.21
C SER A 7 49.00 -50.54 -14.65
N ASN A 8 47.94 -51.09 -15.25
CA ASN A 8 47.49 -50.75 -16.59
C ASN A 8 46.22 -49.88 -16.52
N LYS A 9 46.36 -48.57 -16.74
CA LYS A 9 45.29 -47.59 -16.53
C LYS A 9 44.36 -47.50 -17.74
N TYR A 10 43.38 -48.41 -17.81
CA TYR A 10 42.25 -48.28 -18.73
C TYR A 10 41.44 -47.01 -18.42
N SER A 11 41.61 -45.97 -19.23
CA SER A 11 40.86 -44.72 -19.11
C SER A 11 39.43 -44.93 -19.61
N LEU A 12 38.49 -45.09 -18.68
CA LEU A 12 37.09 -45.35 -18.98
C LEU A 12 36.36 -44.08 -19.44
N PHE A 13 35.37 -44.29 -20.32
CA PHE A 13 34.45 -43.25 -20.79
C PHE A 13 33.79 -42.50 -19.62
N SER A 14 33.84 -41.17 -19.69
CA SER A 14 32.91 -40.27 -19.00
C SER A 14 32.80 -38.96 -19.77
N ILE A 15 31.97 -38.97 -20.82
CA ILE A 15 31.54 -37.73 -21.47
C ILE A 15 30.57 -37.06 -20.49
N LEU A 16 31.04 -36.06 -19.73
CA LEU A 16 30.14 -35.21 -18.97
C LEU A 16 29.29 -34.40 -19.95
N ILE A 17 28.05 -34.83 -20.16
CA ILE A 17 27.03 -33.99 -20.78
C ILE A 17 26.70 -32.88 -19.78
N PHE A 18 27.41 -31.77 -19.89
CA PHE A 18 27.16 -30.58 -19.08
C PHE A 18 25.87 -29.93 -19.59
N ILE A 19 24.72 -30.45 -19.12
CA ILE A 19 23.42 -29.82 -19.36
C ILE A 19 23.42 -28.51 -18.57
N THR A 20 23.86 -27.44 -19.22
CA THR A 20 23.64 -26.07 -18.75
C THR A 20 22.14 -25.82 -18.81
N VAL A 21 21.44 -26.15 -17.73
CA VAL A 21 20.08 -25.69 -17.50
C VAL A 21 20.16 -24.18 -17.46
N VAL A 22 19.84 -23.53 -18.58
CA VAL A 22 19.62 -22.09 -18.63
C VAL A 22 18.34 -21.85 -17.83
N SER A 23 18.50 -21.69 -16.52
CA SER A 23 17.47 -21.22 -15.63
C SER A 23 17.26 -19.74 -15.93
N SER A 24 16.61 -19.47 -17.06
CA SER A 24 16.05 -18.16 -17.37
C SER A 24 15.30 -17.71 -16.12
N PRO A 25 15.68 -16.58 -15.50
CA PRO A 25 14.89 -16.05 -14.40
C PRO A 25 13.53 -15.70 -14.98
N VAL A 26 12.54 -16.53 -14.70
CA VAL A 26 11.14 -16.25 -15.04
C VAL A 26 10.74 -15.10 -14.13
N LEU A 27 10.97 -13.88 -14.64
CA LEU A 27 10.30 -12.69 -14.15
C LEU A 27 8.81 -12.99 -14.34
N ALA A 28 8.13 -13.36 -13.24
CA ALA A 28 6.69 -13.58 -13.18
C ALA A 28 6.00 -12.22 -13.31
N GLN A 29 6.10 -11.64 -14.50
CA GLN A 29 5.84 -10.23 -14.71
C GLN A 29 4.34 -10.00 -14.75
N LEU A 30 3.88 -9.20 -13.79
CA LEU A 30 2.48 -8.84 -13.61
C LEU A 30 1.94 -8.19 -14.88
N SER A 31 0.79 -8.69 -15.33
CA SER A 31 0.17 -8.30 -16.58
C SER A 31 -1.18 -7.67 -16.33
N VAL A 32 -1.35 -6.42 -16.79
CA VAL A 32 -2.65 -5.74 -16.80
C VAL A 32 -3.56 -6.51 -17.76
N GLY A 33 -4.50 -7.26 -17.21
CA GLY A 33 -5.34 -8.18 -17.98
C GLY A 33 -5.06 -9.67 -17.76
N PHE A 34 -4.23 -10.07 -16.77
CA PHE A 34 -4.03 -11.49 -16.39
C PHE A 34 -5.35 -12.28 -16.28
N TYR A 35 -6.37 -11.68 -15.67
CA TYR A 35 -7.70 -12.28 -15.51
C TYR A 35 -8.60 -12.23 -16.74
N GLY A 36 -8.20 -11.56 -17.83
CA GLY A 36 -9.07 -11.30 -19.00
C GLY A 36 -9.61 -12.55 -19.71
N ARG A 37 -8.98 -13.72 -19.52
CA ARG A 37 -9.49 -15.04 -19.98
C ARG A 37 -10.14 -15.87 -18.89
N THR A 38 -9.79 -15.67 -17.62
CA THR A 38 -10.22 -16.54 -16.51
C THR A 38 -11.41 -15.98 -15.75
N CYS A 39 -11.49 -14.65 -15.60
CA CYS A 39 -12.64 -13.91 -15.12
C CYS A 39 -12.63 -12.48 -15.72
N PRO A 40 -13.17 -12.28 -16.94
CA PRO A 40 -13.20 -10.96 -17.57
C PRO A 40 -13.96 -9.91 -16.74
N SER A 41 -14.97 -10.34 -15.99
CA SER A 41 -15.80 -9.50 -15.12
C SER A 41 -15.05 -8.82 -13.97
N VAL A 42 -13.87 -9.31 -13.56
CA VAL A 42 -13.23 -8.90 -12.29
C VAL A 42 -13.06 -7.39 -12.15
N TYR A 43 -12.53 -6.71 -13.18
CA TYR A 43 -12.21 -5.30 -13.08
C TYR A 43 -13.45 -4.40 -13.03
N ASP A 44 -14.57 -4.84 -13.62
CA ASP A 44 -15.84 -4.13 -13.53
C ASP A 44 -16.57 -4.43 -12.22
N THR A 45 -16.52 -5.68 -11.73
CA THR A 45 -17.08 -6.07 -10.42
C THR A 45 -16.38 -5.36 -9.27
N VAL A 46 -15.04 -5.37 -9.23
CA VAL A 46 -14.27 -4.69 -8.16
C VAL A 46 -14.47 -3.18 -8.24
N ARG A 47 -14.47 -2.56 -9.43
CA ARG A 47 -14.72 -1.12 -9.58
C ARG A 47 -16.12 -0.74 -9.11
N ALA A 48 -17.16 -1.48 -9.52
CA ALA A 48 -18.54 -1.21 -9.12
C ALA A 48 -18.75 -1.35 -7.60
N ALA A 49 -18.17 -2.39 -6.98
CA ALA A 49 -18.25 -2.61 -5.55
C ALA A 49 -17.45 -1.55 -4.75
N THR A 50 -16.22 -1.25 -5.16
CA THR A 50 -15.38 -0.19 -4.56
C THR A 50 -16.07 1.17 -4.61
N ARG A 51 -16.61 1.54 -5.77
CA ARG A 51 -17.41 2.76 -5.98
C ARG A 51 -18.64 2.81 -5.09
N SER A 52 -19.40 1.71 -5.00
CA SER A 52 -20.58 1.59 -4.13
C SER A 52 -20.26 1.84 -2.66
N VAL A 53 -19.10 1.39 -2.19
CA VAL A 53 -18.66 1.61 -0.80
C VAL A 53 -18.11 3.02 -0.60
N ILE A 54 -17.31 3.58 -1.53
CA ILE A 54 -16.81 4.96 -1.45
C ILE A 54 -17.95 5.98 -1.47
N ASN A 55 -19.01 5.74 -2.26
CA ASN A 55 -20.21 6.59 -2.26
C ASN A 55 -21.00 6.56 -0.93
N ARG A 56 -20.81 5.54 -0.10
CA ARG A 56 -21.40 5.44 1.25
C ARG A 56 -20.48 5.99 2.33
N GLU A 57 -19.19 5.72 2.22
CA GLU A 57 -18.15 6.27 3.09
C GLU A 57 -16.91 6.69 2.26
N PRO A 58 -16.75 8.00 1.95
CA PRO A 58 -15.62 8.48 1.15
C PRO A 58 -14.24 8.13 1.72
N ARG A 59 -14.12 8.01 3.05
CA ARG A 59 -12.87 7.60 3.73
C ARG A 59 -12.48 6.14 3.43
N MET A 60 -13.37 5.30 2.91
CA MET A 60 -13.01 3.92 2.59
C MET A 60 -11.96 3.86 1.46
N GLY A 61 -11.97 4.80 0.50
CA GLY A 61 -10.93 4.87 -0.53
C GLY A 61 -9.52 5.05 0.06
N ALA A 62 -9.38 5.92 1.06
CA ALA A 62 -8.13 6.09 1.82
C ALA A 62 -7.74 4.82 2.59
N SER A 63 -8.74 4.07 3.05
CA SER A 63 -8.55 2.87 3.86
C SER A 63 -8.08 1.69 2.99
N LEU A 64 -8.65 1.52 1.80
CA LEU A 64 -8.27 0.49 0.83
C LEU A 64 -6.87 0.72 0.25
N ILE A 65 -6.51 1.97 -0.07
CA ILE A 65 -5.14 2.32 -0.50
C ILE A 65 -4.14 2.09 0.65
N ARG A 66 -4.49 2.44 1.89
CA ARG A 66 -3.65 2.14 3.06
C ARG A 66 -3.51 0.63 3.27
N LEU A 67 -4.57 -0.16 3.07
CA LEU A 67 -4.53 -1.61 3.20
C LEU A 67 -3.56 -2.24 2.19
N PHE A 68 -3.61 -1.81 0.92
CA PHE A 68 -2.66 -2.21 -0.12
C PHE A 68 -1.21 -1.78 0.17
N PHE A 69 -1.00 -0.58 0.72
CA PHE A 69 0.33 -0.17 1.19
C PHE A 69 0.83 -1.08 2.32
N HIS A 70 0.01 -1.38 3.32
CA HIS A 70 0.40 -2.21 4.47
C HIS A 70 0.69 -3.66 4.06
N ASP A 71 -0.08 -4.21 3.12
CA ASP A 71 0.19 -5.50 2.46
C ASP A 71 1.58 -5.46 1.78
N CYS A 72 1.74 -4.66 0.74
CA CYS A 72 2.98 -4.59 -0.05
C CYS A 72 4.22 -4.09 0.72
N PHE A 73 4.09 -3.51 1.92
CA PHE A 73 5.25 -3.09 2.71
C PHE A 73 5.84 -4.21 3.55
N VAL A 74 5.01 -5.15 4.03
CA VAL A 74 5.44 -6.26 4.90
C VAL A 74 5.45 -7.55 4.09
N ASN A 75 6.64 -8.17 3.96
CA ASN A 75 6.89 -9.41 3.19
C ASN A 75 6.62 -9.39 1.67
N GLY A 76 5.61 -8.67 1.17
CA GLY A 76 5.22 -8.60 -0.24
C GLY A 76 3.71 -8.40 -0.34
N CYS A 77 3.17 -8.14 -1.53
CA CYS A 77 1.71 -8.13 -1.67
C CYS A 77 1.24 -9.58 -1.79
N ASP A 78 0.96 -10.26 -0.69
CA ASP A 78 0.50 -11.66 -0.67
C ASP A 78 -0.86 -11.85 0.00
N GLY A 79 -1.47 -10.76 0.50
CA GLY A 79 -2.71 -10.79 1.26
C GLY A 79 -2.49 -11.16 2.74
N GLY A 80 -1.25 -11.30 3.21
CA GLY A 80 -0.93 -11.61 4.60
C GLY A 80 -1.50 -10.62 5.62
N VAL A 81 -1.73 -9.37 5.22
CA VAL A 81 -2.41 -8.35 6.05
C VAL A 81 -3.87 -8.67 6.34
N LEU A 82 -4.52 -9.49 5.52
CA LEU A 82 -5.94 -9.87 5.64
C LEU A 82 -6.16 -11.03 6.63
N LEU A 83 -5.12 -11.86 6.83
CA LEU A 83 -5.19 -13.07 7.65
C LEU A 83 -5.41 -12.74 9.13
N ASP A 84 -6.40 -13.39 9.73
CA ASP A 84 -6.65 -13.34 11.18
C ASP A 84 -5.59 -14.11 11.97
N ASP A 85 -5.38 -13.70 13.22
CA ASP A 85 -4.49 -14.39 14.16
C ASP A 85 -5.01 -15.80 14.45
N THR A 86 -4.14 -16.81 14.39
CA THR A 86 -4.45 -18.18 14.84
C THR A 86 -3.83 -18.44 16.20
N ALA A 87 -4.31 -19.48 16.91
CA ALA A 87 -3.78 -19.89 18.21
C ALA A 87 -2.29 -20.32 18.17
N SER A 88 -1.70 -20.53 16.99
CA SER A 88 -0.29 -20.90 16.81
C SER A 88 0.52 -19.91 15.96
N THR A 89 -0.13 -18.97 15.26
CA THR A 89 0.55 -17.95 14.42
C THR A 89 -0.15 -16.59 14.53
N PRO A 90 0.51 -15.56 15.10
CA PRO A 90 0.06 -14.18 14.97
C PRO A 90 0.05 -13.77 13.49
N GLY A 91 -1.09 -13.30 13.01
CA GLY A 91 -1.25 -12.72 11.69
C GLY A 91 -0.70 -11.30 11.65
N GLU A 92 -0.62 -10.72 10.45
CA GLU A 92 -0.11 -9.35 10.32
C GLU A 92 -1.16 -8.31 10.73
N LYS A 93 -2.44 -8.70 10.72
CA LYS A 93 -3.60 -7.95 11.23
C LYS A 93 -3.45 -7.59 12.72
N GLY A 94 -2.92 -8.51 13.54
CA GLY A 94 -2.68 -8.32 14.98
C GLY A 94 -1.38 -7.58 15.35
N ARG A 95 -0.50 -7.25 14.39
CA ARG A 95 0.79 -6.59 14.70
C ARG A 95 0.60 -5.14 15.20
N THR A 96 1.51 -4.69 16.07
CA THR A 96 1.42 -3.44 16.85
C THR A 96 1.21 -2.16 16.03
N GLY A 97 1.58 -2.13 14.73
CA GLY A 97 1.33 -1.00 13.82
C GLY A 97 -0.05 -1.01 13.13
N ASN A 98 -0.82 -2.09 13.28
CA ASN A 98 -2.09 -2.35 12.60
C ASN A 98 -3.30 -2.37 13.55
N ILE A 99 -3.08 -2.75 14.82
CA ILE A 99 -4.09 -2.74 15.89
C ILE A 99 -4.83 -1.40 15.93
N ASN A 100 -6.15 -1.41 15.68
CA ASN A 100 -7.01 -0.22 15.68
C ASN A 100 -6.54 0.90 14.72
N LEU A 101 -5.87 0.54 13.62
CA LEU A 101 -5.33 1.47 12.61
C LEU A 101 -5.66 1.10 11.16
N LEU A 102 -5.85 -0.18 10.85
CA LEU A 102 -6.35 -0.65 9.55
C LEU A 102 -7.85 -0.93 9.58
N ARG A 103 -8.50 -0.81 8.41
CA ARG A 103 -9.93 -1.09 8.19
C ARG A 103 -10.22 -1.34 6.71
N GLY A 104 -11.37 -1.92 6.42
CA GLY A 104 -11.77 -2.30 5.07
C GLY A 104 -11.66 -3.80 4.76
N PHE A 105 -11.27 -4.63 5.75
CA PHE A 105 -11.26 -6.09 5.63
C PHE A 105 -12.61 -6.63 5.13
N GLU A 106 -13.70 -6.27 5.83
CA GLU A 106 -15.08 -6.61 5.49
C GLU A 106 -15.49 -6.19 4.07
N VAL A 107 -14.87 -5.13 3.54
CA VAL A 107 -15.09 -4.64 2.17
C VAL A 107 -14.37 -5.54 1.16
N ILE A 108 -13.12 -5.93 1.44
CA ILE A 108 -12.39 -6.91 0.63
C ILE A 108 -13.11 -8.26 0.63
N ASP A 109 -13.60 -8.74 1.77
CA ASP A 109 -14.37 -9.98 1.88
C ASP A 109 -15.67 -9.92 1.07
N ASN A 110 -16.39 -8.80 1.13
CA ASN A 110 -17.60 -8.59 0.36
C ASN A 110 -17.32 -8.52 -1.15
N ILE A 111 -16.24 -7.84 -1.56
CA ILE A 111 -15.79 -7.79 -2.96
C ILE A 111 -15.38 -9.19 -3.42
N LYS A 112 -14.66 -9.97 -2.61
CA LYS A 112 -14.26 -11.36 -2.90
C LYS A 112 -15.48 -12.25 -3.18
N VAL A 113 -16.52 -12.17 -2.35
CA VAL A 113 -17.78 -12.88 -2.56
C VAL A 113 -18.50 -12.42 -3.83
N GLN A 114 -18.47 -11.14 -4.19
CA GLN A 114 -19.04 -10.64 -5.46
C GLN A 114 -18.23 -11.13 -6.67
N VAL A 115 -16.90 -11.09 -6.60
CA VAL A 115 -15.98 -11.52 -7.66
C VAL A 115 -16.13 -13.01 -7.92
N ASP A 116 -16.05 -13.88 -6.90
CA ASP A 116 -16.14 -15.34 -7.12
C ASP A 116 -17.50 -15.75 -7.73
N ARG A 117 -18.59 -15.03 -7.39
CA ARG A 117 -19.90 -15.17 -8.04
C ARG A 117 -19.88 -14.72 -9.51
N ALA A 118 -19.31 -13.54 -9.79
CA ALA A 118 -19.20 -12.99 -11.15
C ALA A 118 -18.23 -13.77 -12.07
N CYS A 119 -17.26 -14.48 -11.47
CA CYS A 119 -16.36 -15.39 -12.16
C CYS A 119 -16.92 -16.81 -12.32
N GLY A 120 -17.95 -17.19 -11.54
CA GLY A 120 -18.48 -18.55 -11.43
C GLY A 120 -17.54 -19.56 -10.76
N ARG A 121 -16.43 -19.09 -10.17
CA ARG A 121 -15.35 -19.90 -9.56
C ARG A 121 -14.37 -19.02 -8.77
N VAL A 122 -13.73 -19.63 -7.78
CA VAL A 122 -12.67 -19.00 -6.98
C VAL A 122 -11.37 -18.98 -7.80
N VAL A 123 -11.05 -17.86 -8.45
CA VAL A 123 -9.82 -17.71 -9.27
C VAL A 123 -9.04 -16.42 -9.03
N VAL A 124 -9.66 -15.38 -8.47
CA VAL A 124 -9.00 -14.10 -8.19
C VAL A 124 -8.45 -14.10 -6.77
N SER A 125 -7.17 -13.74 -6.59
CA SER A 125 -6.57 -13.69 -5.26
C SER A 125 -7.10 -12.51 -4.44
N CYS A 126 -7.02 -12.59 -3.11
CA CYS A 126 -7.40 -11.46 -2.26
C CYS A 126 -6.38 -10.31 -2.36
N ALA A 127 -5.11 -10.60 -2.62
CA ALA A 127 -4.07 -9.60 -2.87
C ALA A 127 -4.34 -8.79 -4.16
N ASP A 128 -4.75 -9.47 -5.24
CA ASP A 128 -5.21 -8.81 -6.48
C ASP A 128 -6.46 -7.96 -6.23
N ILE A 129 -7.42 -8.44 -5.44
CA ILE A 129 -8.61 -7.64 -5.09
C ILE A 129 -8.23 -6.40 -4.29
N VAL A 130 -7.30 -6.49 -3.34
CA VAL A 130 -6.75 -5.34 -2.61
C VAL A 130 -6.05 -4.36 -3.56
N ALA A 131 -5.21 -4.83 -4.48
CA ALA A 131 -4.51 -4.00 -5.46
C ALA A 131 -5.47 -3.31 -6.44
N ILE A 132 -6.47 -4.03 -6.97
CA ILE A 132 -7.49 -3.52 -7.88
C ILE A 132 -8.40 -2.53 -7.15
N ALA A 133 -8.84 -2.82 -5.93
CA ALA A 133 -9.67 -1.91 -5.13
C ALA A 133 -8.89 -0.65 -4.71
N ALA A 134 -7.59 -0.74 -4.43
CA ALA A 134 -6.75 0.43 -4.17
C ALA A 134 -6.59 1.31 -5.42
N ARG A 135 -6.34 0.71 -6.59
CA ARG A 135 -6.33 1.43 -7.89
C ARG A 135 -7.68 2.12 -8.15
N ASP A 136 -8.79 1.42 -7.97
CA ASP A 136 -10.12 1.97 -8.25
C ASP A 136 -10.51 3.02 -7.20
N SER A 137 -10.01 2.92 -5.98
CA SER A 137 -10.14 3.96 -4.95
C SER A 137 -9.44 5.27 -5.34
N VAL A 138 -8.29 5.21 -6.02
CA VAL A 138 -7.59 6.39 -6.57
C VAL A 138 -8.45 7.06 -7.64
N VAL A 139 -9.01 6.27 -8.56
CA VAL A 139 -9.83 6.75 -9.69
C VAL A 139 -11.15 7.37 -9.21
N GLU A 140 -11.91 6.65 -8.38
CA GLU A 140 -13.21 7.14 -7.88
C GLU A 140 -13.07 8.31 -6.88
N SER A 141 -11.89 8.52 -6.28
CA SER A 141 -11.60 9.70 -5.42
C SER A 141 -11.08 10.92 -6.20
N GLY A 142 -10.56 10.73 -7.42
CA GLY A 142 -10.48 11.70 -8.52
C GLY A 142 -9.83 13.09 -8.31
N ALA A 143 -8.50 13.20 -8.24
CA ALA A 143 -7.68 14.43 -8.41
C ALA A 143 -7.91 15.61 -7.41
N HIS A 144 -7.41 15.45 -6.17
CA HIS A 144 -8.06 15.87 -4.91
C HIS A 144 -7.08 15.66 -3.65
N THR A 145 -7.35 14.98 -2.49
CA THR A 145 -6.36 14.23 -1.57
C THR A 145 -6.95 13.52 -0.28
N LEU A 146 -6.42 12.36 0.16
CA LEU A 146 -7.17 11.29 0.91
C LEU A 146 -6.76 11.10 2.40
N GLY A 147 -7.74 11.15 3.33
CA GLY A 147 -7.73 10.36 4.57
C GLY A 147 -7.69 11.14 5.89
N GLN A 148 -7.65 10.40 7.02
CA GLN A 148 -7.64 10.97 8.38
C GLN A 148 -6.75 10.18 9.34
N ALA A 149 -6.06 10.88 10.24
CA ALA A 149 -5.28 10.31 11.34
C ALA A 149 -6.00 10.48 12.70
N ARG A 150 -5.64 9.62 13.66
CA ARG A 150 -6.05 9.71 15.07
C ARG A 150 -5.15 10.71 15.82
N CYS A 151 -5.70 11.46 16.77
CA CYS A 151 -4.97 12.42 17.62
C CYS A 151 -3.69 11.84 18.25
N ALA A 152 -3.72 10.57 18.65
CA ALA A 152 -2.54 9.84 19.15
C ALA A 152 -1.33 9.85 18.19
N LEU A 153 -1.52 10.04 16.88
CA LEU A 153 -0.46 10.05 15.86
C LEU A 153 0.12 11.45 15.56
N PHE A 154 -0.51 12.52 16.04
CA PHE A 154 -0.08 13.91 15.78
C PHE A 154 -0.02 14.81 17.02
N ARG A 155 -0.40 14.30 18.21
CA ARG A 155 -0.36 15.05 19.48
C ARG A 155 1.00 15.68 19.77
N ASP A 156 2.07 14.88 19.74
CA ASP A 156 3.40 15.37 20.12
C ASP A 156 3.86 16.49 19.19
N ARG A 157 3.57 16.36 17.90
CA ARG A 157 3.78 17.42 16.91
C ARG A 157 3.03 18.71 17.26
N ILE A 158 1.72 18.65 17.44
CA ILE A 158 0.92 19.87 17.68
C ILE A 158 1.18 20.54 19.03
N TYR A 159 1.92 19.91 19.95
CA TYR A 159 2.29 20.50 21.24
C TYR A 159 3.79 20.82 21.39
N ASN A 160 4.68 20.15 20.65
CA ASN A 160 6.13 20.26 20.85
C ASN A 160 6.92 20.74 19.61
N GLU A 161 6.35 20.72 18.40
CA GLU A 161 7.04 21.19 17.18
C GLU A 161 6.82 22.67 16.87
N THR A 162 7.83 23.30 16.25
CA THR A 162 7.85 24.73 15.88
C THR A 162 7.65 24.99 14.38
N ASN A 163 7.82 23.98 13.52
CA ASN A 163 7.64 24.04 12.07
C ASN A 163 6.19 23.76 11.63
N ILE A 164 5.22 24.20 12.42
CA ILE A 164 3.77 24.11 12.16
C ILE A 164 3.14 25.50 12.19
N ASP A 165 2.21 25.78 11.27
CA ASP A 165 1.45 27.05 11.26
C ASP A 165 0.70 27.28 12.59
N PRO A 166 0.91 28.42 13.28
CA PRO A 166 0.22 28.75 14.53
C PRO A 166 -1.32 28.81 14.46
N SER A 167 -1.93 28.98 13.29
CA SER A 167 -3.40 28.91 13.15
C SER A 167 -3.90 27.46 13.00
N TYR A 168 -3.31 26.67 12.10
CA TYR A 168 -3.59 25.23 11.95
C TYR A 168 -3.30 24.42 13.24
N ARG A 169 -2.21 24.72 13.94
CA ARG A 169 -1.92 24.10 15.26
C ARG A 169 -3.06 24.33 16.25
N ARG A 170 -3.68 25.51 16.27
CA ARG A 170 -4.79 25.82 17.19
C ARG A 170 -6.10 25.11 16.80
N SER A 171 -6.41 24.95 15.51
CA SER A 171 -7.59 24.20 15.08
C SER A 171 -7.46 22.70 15.40
N LEU A 172 -6.27 22.11 15.26
CA LEU A 172 -5.99 20.74 15.69
C LEU A 172 -6.09 20.56 17.21
N GLN A 173 -5.48 21.46 17.99
CA GLN A 173 -5.52 21.42 19.46
C GLN A 173 -6.96 21.48 20.02
N ALA A 174 -7.89 22.14 19.34
CA ALA A 174 -9.30 22.21 19.75
C ALA A 174 -10.02 20.84 19.77
N ASN A 175 -9.54 19.85 19.00
CA ASN A 175 -10.09 18.50 18.95
C ASN A 175 -9.08 17.40 19.39
N CYS A 176 -7.89 17.78 19.87
CA CYS A 176 -6.84 16.84 20.26
C CYS A 176 -6.19 17.29 21.58
N PRO A 177 -6.74 16.86 22.75
CA PRO A 177 -6.26 17.27 24.07
C PRO A 177 -4.81 16.89 24.35
N ARG A 178 -4.09 17.71 25.12
CA ARG A 178 -2.65 17.53 25.43
C ARG A 178 -2.30 16.24 26.18
N VAL A 179 -3.24 15.67 26.93
CA VAL A 179 -2.99 14.51 27.81
C VAL A 179 -3.65 13.27 27.22
N SER A 180 -2.85 12.31 26.75
CA SER A 180 -3.32 10.95 26.41
C SER A 180 -3.82 10.24 27.69
N PRO A 181 -4.87 9.39 27.62
CA PRO A 181 -5.59 8.94 26.42
C PRO A 181 -6.74 9.86 25.98
N ASN A 182 -6.91 11.04 26.59
CA ASN A 182 -8.07 11.89 26.30
C ASN A 182 -8.06 12.39 24.85
N GLY A 183 -9.10 12.03 24.10
CA GLY A 183 -9.25 12.32 22.69
C GLY A 183 -8.32 11.54 21.75
N ASP A 184 -7.63 10.47 22.20
CA ASP A 184 -6.72 9.67 21.34
C ASP A 184 -7.37 9.16 20.04
N ASN A 185 -8.68 8.93 20.08
CA ASN A 185 -9.48 8.44 18.95
C ASN A 185 -10.06 9.57 18.07
N ASN A 186 -9.93 10.82 18.48
CA ASN A 186 -10.43 11.97 17.72
C ASN A 186 -9.66 12.08 16.39
N LEU A 187 -10.37 12.46 15.34
CA LEU A 187 -9.88 12.39 13.97
C LEU A 187 -9.59 13.79 13.41
N ALA A 188 -8.49 13.92 12.67
CA ALA A 188 -8.18 15.08 11.83
C ALA A 188 -7.83 14.62 10.40
N PRO A 189 -8.19 15.38 9.36
CA PRO A 189 -7.87 15.03 7.98
C PRO A 189 -6.39 15.25 7.65
N LEU A 190 -5.82 14.36 6.84
CA LEU A 190 -4.41 14.41 6.41
C LEU A 190 -4.11 15.62 5.50
N ASP A 191 -5.14 16.13 4.81
CA ASP A 191 -5.15 17.48 4.23
C ASP A 191 -6.43 18.20 4.65
N GLU A 192 -6.28 19.38 5.23
CA GLU A 192 -7.41 20.25 5.58
C GLU A 192 -8.08 20.88 4.35
N LYS A 193 -7.36 21.07 3.23
CA LYS A 193 -7.90 21.76 2.05
C LYS A 193 -8.88 20.89 1.27
N SER A 194 -8.65 19.58 1.18
CA SER A 194 -9.60 18.66 0.53
C SER A 194 -9.67 17.26 1.16
N PRO A 195 -10.35 17.06 2.31
CA PRO A 195 -10.27 15.81 3.11
C PRO A 195 -10.69 14.45 2.51
N ASN A 196 -11.59 14.42 1.52
CA ASN A 196 -12.41 13.23 1.14
C ASN A 196 -12.27 12.80 -0.34
N ARG A 197 -11.04 12.72 -0.84
CA ARG A 197 -10.68 13.21 -2.18
C ARG A 197 -9.31 12.56 -2.58
N PHE A 198 -8.73 12.42 -3.79
CA PHE A 198 -7.30 11.95 -4.00
C PHE A 198 -6.37 12.79 -4.95
N GLY A 199 -5.23 13.41 -4.53
CA GLY A 199 -4.42 14.34 -5.38
C GLY A 199 -3.38 15.27 -4.66
N ASN A 200 -3.20 16.53 -5.11
CA ASN A 200 -1.99 17.36 -4.85
C ASN A 200 -2.06 18.50 -3.80
N SER A 201 -3.22 18.88 -3.24
CA SER A 201 -3.27 19.99 -2.26
C SER A 201 -2.51 19.71 -0.96
N TYR A 202 -2.21 18.43 -0.68
CA TYR A 202 -1.27 17.99 0.36
C TYR A 202 0.09 18.72 0.26
N PHE A 203 0.73 18.76 -0.92
CA PHE A 203 2.03 19.43 -1.11
C PHE A 203 1.94 20.94 -0.92
N GLN A 204 0.83 21.54 -1.36
CA GLN A 204 0.53 22.94 -1.08
C GLN A 204 0.34 23.20 0.42
N SER A 205 -0.18 22.23 1.19
CA SER A 205 -0.29 22.32 2.65
C SER A 205 1.07 22.15 3.33
N LEU A 206 1.94 21.24 2.85
CA LEU A 206 3.34 21.14 3.32
C LEU A 206 4.11 22.46 3.17
N MET A 207 4.01 23.12 2.01
CA MET A 207 4.63 24.42 1.75
C MET A 207 4.17 25.54 2.70
N ASN A 208 2.97 25.40 3.29
CA ASN A 208 2.40 26.34 4.25
C ASN A 208 2.59 25.91 5.72
N ARG A 209 3.45 24.92 6.00
CA ARG A 209 3.65 24.32 7.33
C ARG A 209 2.39 23.66 7.91
N ARG A 210 1.56 23.08 7.04
CA ARG A 210 0.27 22.42 7.32
C ARG A 210 0.20 20.95 6.88
N GLY A 211 1.32 20.23 6.82
CA GLY A 211 1.26 18.77 6.96
C GLY A 211 0.66 18.41 8.33
N LEU A 212 0.02 17.25 8.50
CA LEU A 212 -0.58 16.86 9.78
C LEU A 212 0.43 16.14 10.69
N LEU A 213 1.06 15.10 10.17
CA LEU A 213 2.02 14.24 10.87
C LEU A 213 3.43 14.86 10.87
N HIS A 214 4.29 14.38 11.77
CA HIS A 214 5.72 14.68 11.75
C HIS A 214 6.35 14.29 10.41
N SER A 215 6.07 13.06 9.96
CA SER A 215 6.54 12.51 8.68
C SER A 215 6.11 13.32 7.46
N ASP A 216 4.94 13.99 7.51
CA ASP A 216 4.47 14.86 6.44
C ASP A 216 5.38 16.10 6.33
N GLN A 217 5.58 16.79 7.45
CA GLN A 217 6.29 18.07 7.43
C GLN A 217 7.79 17.92 7.22
N VAL A 218 8.38 16.77 7.58
CA VAL A 218 9.79 16.44 7.27
C VAL A 218 10.08 16.46 5.76
N LEU A 219 9.09 16.17 4.89
CA LEU A 219 9.23 16.26 3.43
C LEU A 219 9.48 17.70 2.93
N PHE A 220 9.08 18.72 3.70
CA PHE A 220 9.27 20.14 3.38
C PHE A 220 9.80 20.91 4.59
N ASN A 221 11.11 20.80 4.80
CA ASN A 221 11.80 21.31 5.98
C ASN A 221 13.26 21.72 5.68
N GLY A 222 13.57 22.08 4.42
CA GLY A 222 14.93 22.38 3.97
C GLY A 222 15.74 21.13 3.57
N ALA A 223 15.06 20.07 3.16
CA ALA A 223 15.65 18.79 2.77
C ALA A 223 15.77 18.66 1.24
N THR A 224 16.40 17.59 0.75
CA THR A 224 16.46 17.29 -0.70
C THR A 224 15.08 17.03 -1.31
N THR A 225 14.08 16.65 -0.51
CA THR A 225 12.68 16.46 -0.92
C THR A 225 11.92 17.77 -1.17
N ASP A 226 12.43 18.92 -0.72
CA ASP A 226 11.79 20.23 -0.90
C ASP A 226 11.50 20.55 -2.39
N SER A 227 12.34 20.05 -3.31
CA SER A 227 12.17 20.22 -4.76
C SER A 227 10.93 19.49 -5.27
N ILE A 228 10.80 18.20 -4.95
CA ILE A 228 9.68 17.33 -5.36
C ILE A 228 8.37 17.85 -4.77
N VAL A 229 8.37 18.34 -3.53
CA VAL A 229 7.17 18.96 -2.92
C VAL A 229 6.76 20.22 -3.69
N ARG A 230 7.72 21.08 -4.11
CA ARG A 230 7.41 22.27 -4.93
C ARG A 230 6.92 21.88 -6.32
N GLU A 231 7.48 20.85 -6.93
CA GLU A 231 7.05 20.33 -8.23
C GLU A 231 5.60 19.82 -8.16
N TYR A 232 5.31 18.83 -7.32
CA TYR A 232 3.96 18.28 -7.16
C TYR A 232 2.92 19.31 -6.66
N SER A 233 3.34 20.33 -5.91
CA SER A 233 2.46 21.43 -5.50
C SER A 233 1.99 22.30 -6.67
N ASN A 234 2.80 22.40 -7.74
CA ASN A 234 2.54 23.24 -8.91
C ASN A 234 2.01 22.45 -10.12
N ASP A 235 2.47 21.19 -10.33
CA ASP A 235 1.96 20.31 -11.39
C ASP A 235 1.24 19.06 -10.82
N PRO A 236 -0.11 19.06 -10.81
CA PRO A 236 -0.90 17.89 -10.45
C PRO A 236 -0.69 16.69 -11.37
N ARG A 237 -0.25 16.88 -12.63
CA ARG A 237 -0.03 15.80 -13.59
C ARG A 237 1.27 15.06 -13.29
N ALA A 238 2.34 15.78 -12.96
CA ALA A 238 3.59 15.19 -12.50
C ALA A 238 3.34 14.31 -11.26
N PHE A 239 2.60 14.85 -10.27
CA PHE A 239 2.19 14.07 -9.10
C PHE A 239 1.39 12.80 -9.47
N LEU A 240 0.34 12.93 -10.28
CA LEU A 240 -0.52 11.78 -10.63
C LEU A 240 0.21 10.73 -11.49
N SER A 241 1.15 11.15 -12.35
CA SER A 241 2.06 10.26 -13.08
C SER A 241 2.87 9.42 -12.10
N ASP A 242 3.64 10.08 -11.24
CA ASP A 242 4.65 9.41 -10.44
C ASP A 242 4.07 8.68 -9.24
N PHE A 243 2.90 9.11 -8.75
CA PHE A 243 2.07 8.30 -7.87
C PHE A 243 1.59 7.02 -8.56
N SER A 244 1.10 7.09 -9.80
CA SER A 244 0.65 5.89 -10.55
C SER A 244 1.81 4.92 -10.81
N ASN A 245 2.97 5.44 -11.23
CA ASN A 245 4.20 4.66 -11.42
C ASN A 245 4.67 4.01 -10.09
N SER A 246 4.56 4.74 -8.98
CA SER A 246 4.90 4.23 -7.64
C SER A 246 3.94 3.13 -7.17
N MET A 247 2.63 3.27 -7.41
CA MET A 247 1.63 2.27 -7.08
C MET A 247 1.82 0.98 -7.90
N LEU A 248 2.15 1.09 -9.19
CA LEU A 248 2.53 -0.07 -10.02
C LEU A 248 3.82 -0.72 -9.51
N LYS A 249 4.85 0.08 -9.18
CA LYS A 249 6.11 -0.43 -8.61
C LYS A 249 5.93 -1.09 -7.24
N MET A 250 4.96 -0.64 -6.45
CA MET A 250 4.57 -1.27 -5.18
C MET A 250 3.82 -2.58 -5.41
N GLY A 251 2.86 -2.61 -6.33
CA GLY A 251 2.16 -3.82 -6.77
C GLY A 251 3.08 -4.86 -7.41
N ASN A 252 4.22 -4.46 -7.98
CA ASN A 252 5.27 -5.37 -8.46
C ASN A 252 6.02 -6.13 -7.34
N LYS A 253 5.55 -6.04 -6.09
CA LYS A 253 5.88 -6.97 -5.00
C LYS A 253 4.83 -8.08 -4.79
N LEU A 254 3.81 -8.19 -5.64
CA LEU A 254 2.88 -9.34 -5.63
C LEU A 254 3.69 -10.63 -5.77
N LYS A 255 3.50 -11.57 -4.82
CA LYS A 255 4.16 -12.87 -4.81
C LYS A 255 3.18 -13.96 -5.26
N PHE A 256 3.70 -14.91 -6.04
CA PHE A 256 3.00 -16.10 -6.51
C PHE A 256 3.66 -17.36 -5.91
#